data_AF-D9CIE8-F1
#
_entry.id   AF-D9CIE8-F1
#
_cell.length_a   1.000
_cell.length_b   1.000
_cell.length_c   1.000
_cell.angle_alpha   90.00
_cell.angle_beta   90.00
_cell.angle_gamma   90.00
#
_symmetry.space_group_name_H-M   'P 1'
#
loop_
_entity.id
_entity.type
_entity.pdbx_description
1 polymer ?
#
loop_
_entity_poly.entity_id
_entity_poly.type
_entity_poly.pdbx_seq_one_letter_code
_entity_poly.pdbx_strand_id
1 'polypeptide(L)'
;PYWDWAADSDIPASVSAQTITVKIPDRAQKTGSGWHTISNPLHDWKLPTLNAQQFPTSDKNDGYMANYHFTVRQPQSTASDAASRNDIANTALSRLNLKGNIYSLMTSGASFYQFASQVNPGISLEAIHGNVHVAVGGNGHMTQLSYAAFDPIFFLH
;
A
#
# COMPACT_ATOMS: atom_id res chain seq x y z
N PRO A 1 1.81 -14.34 1.27
CA PRO A 1 2.97 -13.68 0.63
C PRO A 1 3.30 -12.40 1.39
N TYR A 2 4.53 -11.89 1.30
CA TYR A 2 4.92 -10.59 1.84
C TYR A 2 5.70 -9.81 0.77
N TRP A 3 5.71 -8.49 0.86
CA TRP A 3 6.51 -7.63 0.00
C TRP A 3 7.81 -7.29 0.70
N ASP A 4 8.91 -7.86 0.21
CA ASP A 4 10.25 -7.63 0.74
C ASP A 4 10.86 -6.31 0.22
N TRP A 5 10.30 -5.19 0.67
CA TRP A 5 10.72 -3.85 0.27
C TRP A 5 12.19 -3.52 0.62
N ALA A 6 12.82 -4.32 1.50
CA ALA A 6 14.24 -4.19 1.83
C ALA A 6 15.14 -4.93 0.84
N ALA A 7 14.67 -6.04 0.25
CA ALA A 7 15.37 -6.75 -0.82
C ALA A 7 15.22 -6.05 -2.17
N ASP A 8 13.97 -5.77 -2.54
CA ASP A 8 13.53 -5.06 -3.75
C ASP A 8 12.40 -4.09 -3.39
N SER A 9 12.69 -2.80 -3.50
CA SER A 9 11.78 -1.74 -3.06
C SER A 9 10.67 -1.43 -4.05
N ASP A 10 10.66 -2.02 -5.23
CA ASP A 10 9.60 -1.77 -6.19
C ASP A 10 8.28 -2.42 -5.74
N ILE A 11 7.17 -1.72 -5.96
CA ILE A 11 5.83 -2.28 -5.75
C ILE A 11 5.71 -3.58 -6.57
N PRO A 12 5.32 -4.71 -5.97
CA PRO A 12 5.30 -6.00 -6.67
C PRO A 12 4.43 -5.98 -7.92
N ALA A 13 4.85 -6.69 -8.97
CA ALA A 13 4.07 -6.81 -10.22
C ALA A 13 2.64 -7.34 -9.98
N SER A 14 2.46 -8.20 -8.97
CA SER A 14 1.15 -8.70 -8.55
C SER A 14 0.22 -7.63 -7.99
N VAL A 15 0.75 -6.47 -7.59
CA VAL A 15 0.00 -5.30 -7.11
C VAL A 15 -0.08 -4.25 -8.22
N SER A 16 1.00 -3.98 -8.94
CA SER A 16 1.01 -2.90 -9.93
C SER A 16 0.20 -3.21 -11.21
N ALA A 17 -0.01 -4.48 -11.55
CA ALA A 17 -0.83 -4.88 -12.69
C ALA A 17 -2.33 -4.55 -12.47
N GLN A 18 -2.98 -3.89 -13.42
CA GLN A 18 -4.41 -3.56 -13.35
C GLN A 18 -5.33 -4.77 -13.50
N THR A 19 -4.87 -5.80 -14.21
CA THR A 19 -5.62 -7.04 -14.46
C THR A 19 -4.73 -8.25 -14.23
N ILE A 20 -5.36 -9.38 -13.92
CA ILE A 20 -4.71 -10.69 -13.79
C ILE A 20 -5.50 -11.74 -14.54
N THR A 21 -4.82 -12.80 -14.96
CA THR A 21 -5.46 -13.97 -15.56
C THR A 21 -5.61 -15.07 -14.51
N VAL A 22 -6.84 -15.52 -14.31
CA VAL A 22 -7.19 -16.57 -13.35
C VAL A 22 -7.85 -17.74 -14.05
N LYS A 23 -7.74 -18.93 -13.47
CA LYS A 23 -8.42 -20.12 -13.95
C LYS A 23 -9.77 -20.24 -13.25
N ILE A 24 -10.86 -20.16 -14.01
CA ILE A 24 -12.23 -20.24 -13.48
C ILE A 24 -12.84 -21.58 -13.88
N PRO A 25 -13.53 -22.29 -12.97
CA PRO A 25 -14.35 -23.44 -13.32
C PRO A 25 -15.43 -23.02 -14.31
N ASP A 26 -15.52 -23.70 -15.46
CA ASP A 26 -16.55 -23.41 -16.44
C ASP A 26 -17.91 -23.84 -15.88
N ARG A 27 -18.82 -22.88 -15.63
CA ARG A 27 -20.16 -23.20 -15.12
C ARG A 27 -21.00 -24.02 -16.12
N ALA A 28 -20.62 -24.07 -17.40
CA ALA A 28 -21.26 -24.87 -18.43
C ALA A 28 -20.65 -26.27 -18.59
N GLN A 29 -19.39 -26.49 -18.21
CA GLN A 29 -18.72 -27.79 -18.33
C GLN A 29 -18.43 -28.38 -16.94
N LYS A 30 -19.13 -29.46 -16.58
CA LYS A 30 -18.99 -30.17 -15.29
C LYS A 30 -17.57 -30.72 -14.99
N THR A 31 -16.59 -30.54 -15.87
CA THR A 31 -15.21 -31.01 -15.73
C THR A 31 -14.14 -30.05 -16.29
N GLY A 32 -14.52 -28.85 -16.76
CA GLY A 32 -13.62 -27.92 -17.47
C GLY A 32 -13.23 -26.68 -16.65
N SER A 33 -12.08 -26.08 -16.98
CA SER A 33 -11.74 -24.73 -16.50
C SER A 33 -11.14 -23.91 -17.63
N GLY A 34 -11.54 -22.64 -17.72
CA GLY A 34 -11.02 -21.67 -18.68
C GLY A 34 -10.09 -20.66 -18.02
N TRP A 35 -9.23 -20.03 -18.81
CA TRP A 35 -8.48 -18.84 -18.39
C TRP A 35 -9.31 -17.59 -18.65
N HIS A 36 -9.43 -16.73 -17.65
CA HIS A 36 -10.19 -15.49 -17.72
C HIS A 36 -9.36 -14.34 -17.17
N THR A 37 -9.38 -13.21 -17.87
CA THR A 37 -8.78 -11.97 -17.38
C THR A 37 -9.82 -11.20 -16.56
N ILE A 38 -9.43 -10.82 -15.35
CA ILE A 38 -10.25 -10.06 -14.40
C ILE A 38 -9.48 -8.84 -13.89
N SER A 39 -10.18 -7.85 -13.34
CA SER A 39 -9.55 -6.78 -12.57
C SER A 39 -8.76 -7.36 -11.41
N ASN A 40 -7.56 -6.83 -11.17
CA ASN A 40 -6.69 -7.32 -10.11
C ASN A 40 -7.16 -6.78 -8.75
N PRO A 41 -7.62 -7.63 -7.82
CA PRO A 41 -8.07 -7.18 -6.50
C PRO A 41 -6.92 -6.66 -5.62
N LEU A 42 -5.66 -6.90 -6.00
CA LEU A 42 -4.49 -6.35 -5.31
C LEU A 42 -4.11 -4.96 -5.86
N HIS A 43 -4.63 -4.54 -7.02
CA HIS A 43 -4.25 -3.27 -7.62
C HIS A 43 -4.77 -2.07 -6.86
N ASP A 44 -6.07 -2.09 -6.60
CA ASP A 44 -6.81 -1.10 -5.83
C ASP A 44 -7.99 -1.78 -5.14
N TRP A 45 -8.53 -1.12 -4.12
CA TRP A 45 -9.81 -1.47 -3.52
C TRP A 45 -10.85 -0.45 -3.99
N LYS A 46 -12.00 -0.93 -4.48
CA LYS A 46 -13.13 -0.06 -4.83
C LYS A 46 -13.85 0.35 -3.54
N LEU A 47 -13.75 1.63 -3.20
CA LEU A 47 -14.33 2.16 -1.98
C LEU A 47 -15.85 2.31 -2.16
N PRO A 48 -16.66 1.78 -1.23
CA PRO A 48 -18.07 2.14 -1.16
C PRO A 48 -18.19 3.60 -0.70
N THR A 49 -19.40 4.16 -0.73
CA THR A 49 -19.67 5.39 0.01
C THR A 49 -19.35 5.18 1.48
N LEU A 50 -18.31 5.86 1.96
CA LEU A 50 -17.88 5.77 3.34
C LEU A 50 -18.88 6.48 4.25
N ASN A 51 -19.01 5.98 5.49
CA ASN A 51 -19.87 6.60 6.48
C ASN A 51 -19.30 7.99 6.85
N ALA A 52 -20.06 9.05 6.58
CA ALA A 52 -19.59 10.43 6.79
C ALA A 52 -19.38 10.81 8.27
N GLN A 53 -19.90 10.04 9.23
CA GLN A 53 -19.61 10.25 10.65
C GLN A 53 -18.25 9.64 11.06
N GLN A 54 -17.84 8.55 10.40
CA GLN A 54 -16.54 7.89 10.64
C GLN A 54 -15.43 8.47 9.75
N PHE A 55 -15.78 8.88 8.53
CA PHE A 55 -14.89 9.44 7.52
C PHE A 55 -15.44 10.79 7.03
N PRO A 56 -15.39 11.83 7.87
CA PRO A 56 -15.93 13.14 7.53
C PRO A 56 -15.12 13.81 6.41
N THR A 57 -15.78 14.10 5.29
CA THR A 57 -15.16 14.81 4.15
C THR A 57 -14.75 16.24 4.49
N SER A 58 -15.26 16.80 5.60
CA SER A 58 -14.88 18.11 6.12
C SER A 58 -13.62 18.11 7.00
N ASP A 59 -13.02 16.95 7.30
CA ASP A 59 -11.75 16.92 8.02
C ASP A 59 -10.64 17.56 7.16
N LYS A 60 -9.97 18.57 7.72
CA LYS A 60 -8.94 19.36 7.04
C LYS A 60 -7.64 18.59 6.78
N ASN A 61 -7.41 17.47 7.47
CA ASN A 61 -6.18 16.70 7.42
C ASN A 61 -6.29 15.55 6.41
N ASP A 62 -7.35 14.75 6.48
CA ASP A 62 -7.50 13.53 5.68
C ASP A 62 -8.89 13.35 5.04
N GLY A 63 -9.83 14.28 5.24
CA GLY A 63 -11.21 14.16 4.73
C GLY A 63 -11.31 14.07 3.21
N TYR A 64 -10.31 14.59 2.49
CA TYR A 64 -10.22 14.46 1.04
C TYR A 64 -10.05 13.01 0.56
N MET A 65 -9.59 12.10 1.42
CA MET A 65 -9.45 10.67 1.08
C MET A 65 -10.80 10.01 0.83
N ALA A 66 -11.85 10.46 1.53
CA ALA A 66 -13.21 9.93 1.35
C ALA A 66 -13.82 10.29 -0.02
N ASN A 67 -13.19 11.16 -0.81
CA ASN A 67 -13.65 11.51 -2.16
C ASN A 67 -13.22 10.48 -3.24
N TYR A 68 -12.20 9.66 -2.98
CA TYR A 68 -11.75 8.69 -3.98
C TYR A 68 -12.72 7.52 -4.10
N HIS A 69 -12.99 7.08 -5.34
CA HIS A 69 -13.80 5.88 -5.59
C HIS A 69 -13.02 4.57 -5.43
N PHE A 70 -11.69 4.66 -5.37
CA PHE A 70 -10.81 3.53 -5.16
C PHE A 70 -9.52 3.98 -4.49
N THR A 71 -8.80 3.03 -3.91
CA THR A 71 -7.53 3.35 -3.25
C THR A 71 -6.47 3.77 -4.26
N VAL A 72 -5.66 4.74 -3.87
CA VAL A 72 -4.67 5.39 -4.72
C VAL A 72 -3.33 5.55 -4.02
N ARG A 73 -2.25 5.42 -4.80
CA ARG A 73 -0.85 5.58 -4.39
C ARG A 73 -0.24 6.74 -5.17
N GLN A 74 0.32 7.74 -4.48
CA GLN A 74 0.92 8.94 -5.10
C GLN A 74 0.02 9.63 -6.16
N PRO A 75 -1.28 9.86 -5.95
CA PRO A 75 -2.14 10.48 -6.96
C PRO A 75 -1.68 11.91 -7.33
N GLN A 76 -1.97 12.36 -8.56
CA GLN A 76 -1.62 13.73 -9.01
C GLN A 76 -2.59 14.81 -8.50
N SER A 77 -3.79 14.42 -8.08
CA SER A 77 -4.85 15.32 -7.63
C SER A 77 -5.79 14.61 -6.67
N THR A 78 -6.72 15.35 -6.06
CA THR A 78 -7.79 14.82 -5.20
C THR A 78 -9.08 14.52 -5.97
N ALA A 79 -9.02 14.42 -7.31
CA ALA A 79 -10.17 14.00 -8.11
C ALA A 79 -10.55 12.56 -7.75
N SER A 80 -11.85 12.25 -7.75
CA SER A 80 -12.37 10.95 -7.29
C SER A 80 -11.91 9.76 -8.12
N ASP A 81 -11.46 10.01 -9.36
CA ASP A 81 -10.96 9.05 -10.34
C ASP A 81 -9.45 9.15 -10.60
N ALA A 82 -8.70 9.91 -9.79
CA ALA A 82 -7.25 10.00 -9.92
C ALA A 82 -6.61 8.62 -9.81
N ALA A 83 -5.66 8.30 -10.69
CA ALA A 83 -5.02 6.99 -10.71
C ALA A 83 -3.79 6.90 -9.78
N SER A 84 -3.46 5.68 -9.36
CA SER A 84 -2.18 5.37 -8.73
C SER A 84 -1.00 5.63 -9.68
N ARG A 85 0.07 6.21 -9.16
CA ARG A 85 1.35 6.43 -9.87
C ARG A 85 2.46 5.61 -9.20
N ASN A 86 2.47 4.31 -9.49
CA ASN A 86 3.41 3.35 -8.88
C ASN A 86 4.87 3.66 -9.22
N ASP A 87 5.15 4.28 -10.37
CA ASP A 87 6.47 4.77 -10.77
C ASP A 87 7.02 5.86 -9.82
N ILE A 88 6.15 6.76 -9.38
CA ILE A 88 6.48 7.81 -8.40
C ILE A 88 6.69 7.19 -7.02
N ALA A 89 5.86 6.21 -6.64
CA ALA A 89 6.03 5.47 -5.39
C ALA A 89 7.37 4.70 -5.36
N ASN A 90 7.70 3.96 -6.42
CA ASN A 90 8.98 3.25 -6.55
C ASN A 90 10.16 4.23 -6.50
N THR A 91 10.05 5.38 -7.17
CA THR A 91 11.08 6.44 -7.09
C THR A 91 11.27 6.94 -5.66
N ALA A 92 10.20 7.14 -4.89
CA ALA A 92 10.30 7.55 -3.49
C ALA A 92 10.93 6.46 -2.62
N LEU A 93 10.52 5.20 -2.79
CA LEU A 93 11.02 4.04 -2.05
C LEU A 93 12.52 3.82 -2.28
N SER A 94 12.99 3.97 -3.52
CA SER A 94 14.40 3.80 -3.88
C SER A 94 15.36 4.75 -3.13
N ARG A 95 14.84 5.88 -2.62
CA ARG A 95 15.63 6.91 -1.91
C ARG A 95 15.77 6.65 -0.40
N LEU A 96 15.08 5.63 0.14
CA LEU A 96 14.99 5.41 1.58
C LEU A 96 16.12 4.54 2.17
N ASN A 97 17.02 3.99 1.35
CA ASN A 97 18.07 3.06 1.80
C ASN A 97 17.52 1.90 2.68
N LEU A 98 16.38 1.33 2.29
CA LEU A 98 15.63 0.37 3.10
C LEU A 98 16.47 -0.85 3.52
N LYS A 99 17.24 -1.40 2.57
CA LYS A 99 18.18 -2.51 2.82
C LYS A 99 19.19 -2.19 3.91
N GLY A 100 19.84 -1.02 3.82
CA GLY A 100 20.84 -0.59 4.79
C GLY A 100 20.24 -0.35 6.17
N ASN A 101 19.05 0.26 6.23
CA ASN A 101 18.36 0.53 7.49
C ASN A 101 17.91 -0.77 8.18
N ILE A 102 17.35 -1.72 7.42
CA ILE A 102 16.96 -3.03 7.97
C ILE A 102 18.17 -3.83 8.40
N TYR A 103 19.24 -3.87 7.60
CA TYR A 103 20.48 -4.52 8.00
C TYR A 103 21.00 -3.95 9.33
N SER A 104 21.15 -2.61 9.39
CA SER A 104 21.63 -1.93 10.60
C SER A 104 20.74 -2.23 11.81
N LEU A 105 19.41 -2.21 11.65
CA LEU A 105 18.47 -2.49 12.73
C LEU A 105 18.62 -3.93 13.24
N MET A 106 18.63 -4.91 12.33
CA MET A 106 18.70 -6.34 12.64
C MET A 106 20.05 -6.75 13.26
N THR A 107 21.13 -6.02 12.99
CA THR A 107 22.47 -6.29 13.56
C THR A 107 22.84 -5.38 14.73
N SER A 108 21.98 -4.44 15.13
CA SER A 108 22.31 -3.40 16.12
C SER A 108 22.46 -3.89 17.56
N GLY A 109 21.93 -5.07 17.91
CA GLY A 109 21.83 -5.53 19.30
C GLY A 109 20.86 -4.69 20.16
N ALA A 110 19.95 -3.94 19.54
CA ALA A 110 18.98 -3.08 20.22
C ALA A 110 18.06 -3.86 21.18
N SER A 111 17.66 -3.20 22.27
CA SER A 111 16.57 -3.72 23.12
C SER A 111 15.25 -3.77 22.34
N PHE A 112 14.31 -4.60 22.78
CA PHE A 112 13.01 -4.74 22.11
C PHE A 112 12.30 -3.41 21.88
N TYR A 113 12.30 -2.50 22.87
CA TYR A 113 11.62 -1.21 22.74
C TYR A 113 12.27 -0.28 21.71
N GLN A 114 13.60 -0.29 21.63
CA GLN A 114 14.35 0.46 20.60
C GLN A 114 14.17 -0.14 19.21
N PHE A 115 14.09 -1.47 19.12
CA PHE A 115 13.85 -2.16 17.87
C PHE A 115 12.43 -1.90 17.35
N ALA A 116 11.41 -2.07 18.20
CA ALA A 116 10.03 -2.13 17.76
C ALA A 116 9.40 -0.77 17.47
N SER A 117 9.71 0.26 18.27
CA SER A 117 8.93 1.50 18.30
C SER A 117 9.76 2.77 18.13
N GLN A 118 9.11 3.86 17.75
CA GLN A 118 9.70 5.21 17.66
C GLN A 118 9.85 5.93 19.01
N VAL A 119 9.58 5.26 20.14
CA VAL A 119 9.62 5.87 21.47
C VAL A 119 11.00 6.43 21.84
N ASN A 120 12.08 5.91 21.23
CA ASN A 120 13.44 6.40 21.43
C ASN A 120 14.03 6.97 20.13
N PRO A 121 14.94 7.97 20.21
CA PRO A 121 15.66 8.49 19.05
C PRO A 121 16.52 7.39 18.39
N GLY A 122 16.36 7.17 17.08
CA GLY A 122 17.17 6.21 16.31
C GLY A 122 16.40 5.52 15.19
N ILE A 123 17.04 4.53 14.57
CA ILE A 123 16.40 3.63 13.61
C ILE A 123 15.59 2.59 14.39
N SER A 124 14.29 2.48 14.11
CA SER A 124 13.40 1.43 14.62
C SER A 124 12.57 0.83 13.49
N LEU A 125 11.96 -0.32 13.72
CA LEU A 125 11.10 -0.99 12.75
C LEU A 125 9.90 -0.12 12.39
N GLU A 126 9.21 0.45 13.39
CA GLU A 126 8.10 1.38 13.19
C GLU A 126 8.52 2.62 12.37
N ALA A 127 9.74 3.12 12.54
CA ALA A 127 10.24 4.23 11.74
C ALA A 127 10.46 3.87 10.26
N ILE A 128 11.05 2.71 9.99
CA ILE A 128 11.25 2.25 8.62
C ILE A 128 9.88 1.96 7.96
N HIS A 129 8.98 1.29 8.69
CA HIS A 129 7.58 1.08 8.30
C HIS A 129 6.88 2.39 7.93
N GLY A 130 6.97 3.42 8.79
CA GLY A 130 6.38 4.74 8.53
C GLY A 130 6.91 5.38 7.24
N ASN A 131 8.21 5.26 6.96
CA ASN A 131 8.79 5.76 5.72
C ASN A 131 8.25 5.03 4.49
N VAL A 132 8.05 3.71 4.56
CA VAL A 132 7.44 2.93 3.46
C VAL A 132 6.00 3.37 3.23
N HIS A 133 5.20 3.52 4.30
CA HIS A 133 3.84 4.06 4.22
C HIS A 133 3.78 5.40 3.48
N VAL A 134 4.63 6.36 3.87
CA VAL A 134 4.68 7.70 3.25
C VAL A 134 5.16 7.64 1.79
N ALA A 135 6.16 6.81 1.49
CA ALA A 135 6.69 6.70 0.13
C ALA A 135 5.69 6.04 -0.84
N VAL A 136 4.97 5.01 -0.38
CA VAL A 136 3.90 4.37 -1.16
C VAL A 136 2.71 5.30 -1.32
N GLY A 137 2.24 5.89 -0.23
CA GLY A 137 1.02 6.67 -0.21
C GLY A 137 1.17 8.04 -0.86
N GLY A 138 2.20 8.81 -0.50
CA GLY A 138 2.26 10.24 -0.81
C GLY A 138 0.99 10.96 -0.36
N ASN A 139 0.28 11.58 -1.31
CA ASN A 139 -1.06 12.15 -1.09
C ASN A 139 -2.20 11.12 -1.25
N GLY A 140 -1.90 9.84 -1.04
CA GLY A 140 -2.79 8.70 -1.21
C GLY A 140 -2.94 7.89 0.07
N HIS A 141 -3.61 6.75 -0.04
CA HIS A 141 -4.21 6.06 1.10
C HIS A 141 -3.17 5.53 2.10
N MET A 142 -2.09 4.93 1.61
CA MET A 142 -1.05 4.34 2.47
C MET A 142 -0.37 5.34 3.42
N THR A 143 -0.41 6.66 3.17
CA THR A 143 0.16 7.66 4.09
C THR A 143 -0.77 7.95 5.27
N GLN A 144 -2.09 7.83 5.06
CA GLN A 144 -3.08 8.27 6.04
C GLN A 144 -3.48 7.11 6.94
N LEU A 145 -3.17 7.20 8.23
CA LEU A 145 -3.43 6.13 9.20
C LEU A 145 -4.91 5.68 9.19
N SER A 146 -5.84 6.62 9.07
CA SER A 146 -7.29 6.35 9.02
C SER A 146 -7.72 5.55 7.77
N TYR A 147 -6.92 5.55 6.71
CA TYR A 147 -7.28 4.99 5.40
C TYR A 147 -6.30 3.94 4.86
N ALA A 148 -5.11 3.80 5.43
CA ALA A 148 -4.03 2.98 4.86
C ALA A 148 -4.44 1.53 4.63
N ALA A 149 -5.19 0.95 5.57
CA ALA A 149 -5.65 -0.44 5.50
C ALA A 149 -6.69 -0.72 4.40
N PHE A 150 -7.24 0.31 3.74
CA PHE A 150 -8.07 0.09 2.55
C PHE A 150 -7.23 -0.33 1.34
N ASP A 151 -5.98 0.11 1.23
CA ASP A 151 -5.13 -0.24 0.10
C ASP A 151 -4.65 -1.70 0.23
N PRO A 152 -4.88 -2.59 -0.76
CA PRO A 152 -4.47 -3.99 -0.66
C PRO A 152 -2.98 -4.21 -0.38
N ILE A 153 -2.09 -3.27 -0.75
CA ILE A 153 -0.65 -3.39 -0.49
C ILE A 153 -0.33 -3.33 1.00
N PHE A 154 -1.22 -2.75 1.82
CA PHE A 154 -1.08 -2.68 3.29
C PHE A 154 -0.83 -4.06 3.91
N PHE A 155 -1.49 -5.10 3.41
CA PHE A 155 -1.38 -6.46 3.96
C PHE A 155 -0.15 -7.23 3.48
N LEU A 156 0.53 -6.71 2.45
CA LEU A 156 1.79 -7.26 1.96
C LEU A 156 2.98 -6.58 2.61
N HIS A 157 2.82 -5.31 2.98
CA HIS A 157 3.77 -4.53 3.76
C HIS A 157 3.98 -5.14 5.16
#